data_AF-A0A290MZS6-F1
#
_entry.id   AF-A0A290MZS6-F1
#
_cell.length_a   1.000
_cell.length_b   1.000
_cell.length_c   1.000
_cell.angle_alpha   90.00
_cell.angle_beta   90.00
_cell.angle_gamma   90.00
#
_symmetry.space_group_name_H-M   'P 1'
#
loop_
_entity.id
_entity.type
_entity.pdbx_description
1 polymer ?
#
loop_
_entity_poly.entity_id
_entity_poly.type
_entity_poly.pdbx_seq_one_letter_code
_entity_poly.pdbx_strand_id
1 'polypeptide(L)'
;MAKTLTKAAPTAPAHGEPASGAKGSINLRIEAQTRQLIDDAAAVLGKTRTEFMIDSARAQAIDVLLDQRLFVLDAERYDAFMHALDNPPAPGPKLRALLRRTPAWSR
;
A
#
# COMPACT_ATOMS: atom_id res chain seq x y z
N MET A 1 -16.24 47.90 3.11
CA MET A 1 -16.86 46.81 2.32
C MET A 1 -15.75 46.06 1.57
N ALA A 2 -15.55 44.78 1.88
CA ALA A 2 -14.93 43.74 1.04
C ALA A 2 -14.66 42.53 1.96
N LYS A 3 -15.64 41.65 2.08
CA LYS A 3 -15.62 40.29 1.50
C LYS A 3 -14.73 39.32 2.28
N THR A 4 -15.42 38.53 3.09
CA THR A 4 -15.11 37.15 3.44
C THR A 4 -14.51 36.37 2.26
N LEU A 5 -13.46 35.59 2.53
CA LEU A 5 -13.23 34.34 1.80
C LEU A 5 -12.56 33.33 2.75
N THR A 6 -13.43 32.54 3.38
CA THR A 6 -13.11 31.23 3.94
C THR A 6 -12.38 30.39 2.89
N LYS A 7 -11.20 29.86 3.21
CA LYS A 7 -10.59 28.79 2.39
C LYS A 7 -9.95 27.71 3.26
N ALA A 8 -10.77 26.68 3.47
CA ALA A 8 -10.50 25.25 3.62
C ALA A 8 -9.11 24.81 4.12
N ALA A 9 -9.13 24.19 5.30
CA ALA A 9 -8.10 23.27 5.78
C ALA A 9 -7.90 22.10 4.80
N PRO A 10 -6.65 21.65 4.57
CA PRO A 10 -6.41 20.32 4.01
C PRO A 10 -6.35 19.31 5.17
N THR A 11 -7.46 18.61 5.37
CA THR A 11 -7.50 17.34 6.10
C THR A 11 -6.90 16.25 5.23
N ALA A 12 -5.77 15.68 5.63
CA ALA A 12 -5.23 14.43 5.09
C ALA A 12 -4.65 13.59 6.24
N PRO A 13 -4.76 12.25 6.14
CA PRO A 13 -5.44 11.47 7.18
C PRO A 13 -4.51 10.98 8.29
N ALA A 14 -5.09 10.89 9.48
CA ALA A 14 -4.56 10.15 10.61
C ALA A 14 -4.27 8.71 10.19
N HIS A 15 -3.11 8.19 10.60
CA HIS A 15 -2.88 6.75 10.66
C HIS A 15 -3.81 6.22 11.75
N GLY A 16 -5.03 5.85 11.35
CA GLY A 16 -5.99 5.21 12.23
C GLY A 16 -5.41 3.90 12.72
N GLU A 17 -5.41 3.73 14.04
CA GLU A 17 -5.37 2.41 14.66
C GLU A 17 -6.32 1.49 13.88
N PRO A 18 -5.93 0.26 13.52
CA PRO A 18 -6.84 -0.66 12.89
C PRO A 18 -7.96 -0.94 13.88
N ALA A 19 -9.14 -0.36 13.62
CA ALA A 19 -10.36 -0.61 14.38
C ALA A 19 -10.58 -2.13 14.40
N SER A 20 -10.20 -2.77 15.50
CA SER A 20 -10.31 -4.21 15.63
C SER A 20 -11.78 -4.58 15.72
N GLY A 21 -12.29 -5.26 14.68
CA GLY A 21 -13.52 -6.04 14.79
C GLY A 21 -14.74 -5.54 14.02
N ALA A 22 -14.64 -4.50 13.19
CA ALA A 22 -15.74 -4.15 12.30
C ALA A 22 -15.84 -5.19 11.16
N LYS A 23 -16.75 -6.17 11.30
CA LYS A 23 -17.08 -7.10 10.22
C LYS A 23 -17.78 -6.34 9.11
N GLY A 24 -17.09 -6.11 7.99
CA GLY A 24 -17.66 -5.50 6.78
C GLY A 24 -18.22 -6.57 5.84
N SER A 25 -19.33 -6.26 5.17
CA SER A 25 -19.84 -7.06 4.05
C SER A 25 -19.38 -6.45 2.72
N ILE A 26 -19.09 -7.30 1.74
CA ILE A 26 -18.69 -6.89 0.40
C ILE A 26 -19.75 -7.38 -0.58
N ASN A 27 -20.39 -6.45 -1.29
CA ASN A 27 -21.34 -6.75 -2.35
C ASN A 27 -20.63 -6.62 -3.71
N LEU A 28 -20.45 -7.73 -4.43
CA LEU A 28 -19.85 -7.75 -5.76
C LEU A 28 -20.90 -8.08 -6.84
N ARG A 29 -20.78 -7.43 -8.00
CA ARG A 29 -21.46 -7.82 -9.23
C ARG A 29 -20.42 -8.41 -10.17
N ILE A 30 -20.69 -9.60 -10.68
CA ILE A 30 -19.80 -10.33 -11.59
C ILE A 30 -20.62 -11.03 -12.66
N GLU A 31 -19.98 -11.27 -13.80
CA GLU A 31 -20.56 -12.06 -14.89
C GLU A 31 -20.82 -13.51 -14.45
N ALA A 32 -21.85 -14.12 -15.05
CA ALA A 32 -22.24 -15.49 -14.72
C ALA A 32 -21.10 -16.50 -14.97
N GLN A 33 -20.32 -16.30 -16.03
CA GLN A 33 -19.19 -17.17 -16.36
C GLN A 33 -18.08 -17.10 -15.30
N THR A 34 -17.74 -15.89 -14.83
CA THR A 34 -16.75 -15.68 -13.77
C THR A 34 -17.23 -16.33 -12.48
N ARG A 35 -18.52 -16.20 -12.15
CA ARG A 35 -19.11 -16.86 -10.99
C ARG A 35 -18.95 -18.37 -11.07
N GLN A 36 -19.28 -18.98 -12.22
CA GLN A 36 -19.18 -20.43 -12.40
C GLN A 36 -17.73 -20.91 -12.21
N LEU A 37 -16.76 -20.22 -12.81
CA LEU A 37 -15.35 -20.54 -12.67
C LEU A 37 -14.89 -20.52 -11.20
N ILE A 38 -15.34 -19.54 -10.42
CA ILE A 38 -15.02 -19.43 -8.99
C ILE A 38 -15.68 -20.57 -8.21
N ASP A 39 -16.95 -20.88 -8.50
CA ASP A 39 -17.68 -21.97 -7.85
C ASP A 39 -16.99 -23.33 -8.11
N ASP A 40 -16.52 -23.56 -9.34
CA ASP A 40 -15.77 -24.78 -9.72
C ASP A 40 -14.42 -24.86 -8.99
N ALA A 41 -13.66 -23.76 -8.95
CA ALA A 41 -12.38 -23.71 -8.24
C ALA A 41 -12.53 -23.93 -6.73
N ALA A 42 -13.57 -23.37 -6.13
CA ALA A 42 -13.89 -23.58 -4.72
C ALA A 42 -14.26 -25.04 -4.45
N ALA A 43 -15.04 -25.67 -5.34
CA ALA A 43 -15.42 -27.07 -5.23
C ALA A 43 -14.21 -28.03 -5.28
N VAL A 44 -13.23 -27.76 -6.16
CA VAL A 44 -11.98 -28.55 -6.24
C VAL A 44 -11.22 -28.53 -4.92
N LEU A 45 -11.24 -27.39 -4.21
CA LEU A 45 -10.56 -27.23 -2.92
C LEU A 45 -11.43 -27.62 -1.71
N GLY A 46 -12.68 -28.04 -1.93
CA GLY A 46 -13.63 -28.36 -0.86
C GLY A 46 -14.05 -27.15 -0.01
N LYS A 47 -13.93 -25.93 -0.56
CA LYS A 47 -14.24 -24.67 0.13
C LYS A 47 -15.57 -24.09 -0.33
N THR A 48 -16.15 -23.25 0.51
CA THR A 48 -17.28 -22.41 0.06
C THR A 48 -16.79 -21.32 -0.90
N ARG A 49 -17.66 -20.84 -1.79
CA ARG A 49 -17.34 -19.72 -2.69
C ARG A 49 -16.77 -18.51 -1.92
N THR A 50 -17.42 -18.13 -0.83
CA THR A 50 -17.02 -16.97 -0.01
C THR A 50 -15.64 -17.14 0.58
N GLU A 51 -15.35 -18.33 1.13
CA GLU A 51 -14.03 -18.65 1.71
C GLU A 51 -12.94 -18.62 0.64
N PHE A 52 -13.19 -19.25 -0.51
CA PHE A 52 -12.26 -19.22 -1.64
C PHE A 52 -11.97 -17.78 -2.11
N MET A 53 -13.00 -16.94 -2.25
CA MET A 53 -12.83 -15.55 -2.66
C MET A 53 -12.04 -14.73 -1.64
N ILE A 54 -12.32 -14.88 -0.35
CA ILE A 54 -11.62 -14.15 0.72
C ILE A 54 -10.14 -14.56 0.77
N ASP A 55 -9.86 -15.86 0.76
CA ASP A 55 -8.49 -16.38 0.81
C ASP A 55 -7.68 -15.94 -0.42
N SER A 56 -8.26 -16.06 -1.61
CA SER A 56 -7.60 -15.67 -2.86
C SER A 56 -7.34 -14.16 -2.90
N ALA A 57 -8.32 -13.34 -2.52
CA ALA A 57 -8.17 -11.89 -2.48
C ALA A 57 -7.11 -11.47 -1.45
N ARG A 58 -7.06 -12.13 -0.29
CA ARG A 58 -6.06 -11.86 0.75
C ARG A 58 -4.65 -12.22 0.28
N ALA A 59 -4.48 -13.41 -0.31
CA ALA A 59 -3.19 -13.83 -0.84
C ALA A 59 -2.68 -12.85 -1.89
N GLN A 60 -3.51 -12.51 -2.88
CA GLN A 60 -3.16 -11.55 -3.92
C GLN A 60 -2.85 -10.16 -3.35
N ALA A 61 -3.60 -9.70 -2.35
CA ALA A 61 -3.32 -8.41 -1.71
C ALA A 61 -1.97 -8.42 -0.98
N ILE A 62 -1.61 -9.51 -0.30
CA ILE A 62 -0.32 -9.67 0.35
C ILE A 62 0.80 -9.62 -0.70
N ASP A 63 0.67 -10.38 -1.78
CA ASP A 63 1.68 -10.43 -2.84
C ASP A 63 1.92 -9.05 -3.46
N VAL A 64 0.84 -8.33 -3.79
CA VAL A 64 0.92 -6.96 -4.34
C VAL A 64 1.56 -5.97 -3.35
N LEU A 65 1.30 -6.11 -2.05
CA LEU A 65 1.91 -5.24 -1.03
C LEU A 65 3.38 -5.61 -0.75
N LEU A 66 3.74 -6.89 -0.88
CA LEU A 66 5.12 -7.36 -0.74
C LEU A 66 5.98 -7.01 -1.94
N ASP A 67 5.41 -7.00 -3.15
CA ASP A 67 6.11 -6.55 -4.37
C ASP A 67 6.59 -5.09 -4.23
N GLN A 68 5.87 -4.25 -3.47
CA GLN A 68 6.31 -2.88 -3.16
C GLN A 68 7.49 -2.78 -2.18
N ARG A 69 7.85 -3.88 -1.50
CA ARG A 69 8.94 -3.92 -0.50
C ARG A 69 10.16 -4.70 -0.99
N LEU A 70 10.03 -5.50 -2.04
CA LEU A 70 11.10 -6.33 -2.59
C LEU A 70 11.68 -5.69 -3.85
N PHE A 71 12.85 -5.06 -3.71
CA PHE A 71 13.62 -4.59 -4.86
C PHE A 71 14.50 -5.73 -5.37
N VAL A 72 14.11 -6.35 -6.47
CA VAL A 72 14.98 -7.33 -7.15
C VAL A 72 16.05 -6.57 -7.94
N LEU A 73 17.30 -6.74 -7.55
CA LEU A 73 18.47 -6.16 -8.22
C LEU A 73 19.20 -7.26 -8.99
N ASP A 74 19.68 -6.95 -10.19
CA ASP A 74 20.70 -7.75 -10.85
C ASP A 74 22.05 -7.59 -10.14
N ALA A 75 23.04 -8.42 -10.49
CA ALA A 75 24.33 -8.43 -9.80
C ALA A 75 25.04 -7.06 -9.84
N GLU A 76 24.97 -6.36 -10.97
CA GLU A 76 25.60 -5.04 -11.14
C GLU A 76 24.93 -3.97 -10.26
N ARG A 77 23.59 -3.96 -10.20
CA ARG A 77 22.83 -3.04 -9.33
C ARG A 77 23.02 -3.38 -7.86
N TYR A 78 23.16 -4.66 -7.53
CA TYR A 78 23.47 -5.10 -6.17
C TYR A 78 24.82 -4.58 -5.70
N ASP A 79 25.87 -4.72 -6.52
CA ASP A 79 27.20 -4.23 -6.21
C ASP A 79 27.22 -2.70 -6.08
N ALA A 80 26.53 -1.98 -6.98
CA ALA A 80 26.39 -0.53 -6.89
C ALA A 80 25.64 -0.09 -5.62
N PHE A 81 24.60 -0.82 -5.22
CA PHE A 81 23.85 -0.58 -4.00
C PHE A 81 24.71 -0.83 -2.75
N MET A 82 25.45 -1.94 -2.70
CA MET A 82 26.37 -2.25 -1.61
C MET A 82 27.48 -1.19 -1.48
N HIS A 83 28.10 -0.80 -2.60
CA HIS A 83 29.10 0.26 -2.61
C HIS A 83 28.56 1.59 -2.06
N ALA A 84 27.32 1.96 -2.40
CA ALA A 84 26.67 3.17 -1.90
C ALA A 84 26.33 3.10 -0.40
N LEU A 85 26.06 1.92 0.14
CA LEU A 85 25.85 1.71 1.58
C LEU A 85 27.17 1.77 2.37
N ASP A 86 28.21 1.15 1.85
CA ASP A 86 29.54 1.12 2.49
C ASP A 86 30.25 2.48 2.42
N ASN A 87 30.00 3.24 1.34
CA ASN A 87 30.61 4.55 1.10
C ASN A 87 29.53 5.63 0.94
N PRO A 88 28.81 6.00 2.02
CA PRO A 88 27.74 6.97 1.93
C PRO A 88 28.31 8.33 1.48
N PRO A 89 27.80 8.93 0.40
CA PRO A 89 28.28 10.23 -0.05
C PRO A 89 27.95 11.31 0.98
N ALA A 90 28.83 12.31 1.09
CA ALA A 90 28.59 13.44 1.98
C ALA A 90 27.25 14.12 1.63
N PRO A 91 26.42 14.47 2.62
CA PRO A 91 25.08 14.99 2.36
C PRO A 91 25.18 16.29 1.58
N GLY A 92 24.63 16.33 0.36
CA GLY A 92 24.68 17.51 -0.50
C GLY A 92 23.96 18.74 0.10
N PRO A 93 24.18 19.95 -0.44
CA PRO A 93 23.58 21.18 0.06
C PRO A 93 22.04 21.12 0.18
N LYS A 94 21.37 20.47 -0.78
CA LYS A 94 19.91 20.28 -0.78
C LYS A 94 19.44 19.35 0.34
N LEU A 95 20.15 18.25 0.60
CA LEU A 95 19.81 17.31 1.68
C LEU A 95 19.98 17.98 3.06
N ARG A 96 21.04 18.78 3.23
CA ARG A 96 21.24 19.56 4.45
C ARG A 96 20.13 20.60 4.67
N ALA A 97 19.69 21.27 3.61
CA ALA A 97 18.57 22.21 3.69
C ALA A 97 17.25 21.50 4.05
N LEU A 98 17.01 20.30 3.51
CA LEU A 98 15.83 19.49 3.82
C LEU A 98 15.81 19.05 5.29
N LEU A 99 16.93 18.53 5.82
CA LEU A 99 17.03 18.06 7.21
C LEU A 99 16.88 19.19 8.25
N ARG A 100 17.19 20.44 7.87
CA ARG A 100 17.02 21.62 8.74
C ARG A 100 15.59 22.18 8.71
N ARG A 101 14.75 21.74 7.79
CA ARG A 101 13.37 22.22 7.69
C ARG A 101 12.54 21.58 8.80
N THR A 102 11.83 22.39 9.56
CA THR A 102 10.82 21.87 10.51
C THR A 102 9.85 20.96 9.76
N PRO A 103 9.67 19.70 10.19
CA PRO A 103 8.73 18.81 9.55
C PRO A 103 7.33 19.40 9.64
N ALA A 104 6.55 19.33 8.55
CA ALA A 104 5.22 19.93 8.50
C ALA A 104 4.22 19.34 9.52
N TRP A 105 4.57 18.21 10.13
CA TRP A 105 3.78 17.46 11.12
C TRP A 105 4.21 17.71 12.57
N SER A 106 5.25 18.49 12.84
CA SER A 106 5.71 18.77 14.22
C SER A 106 4.99 19.96 14.87
N ARG A 107 3.76 20.28 14.43
CA ARG A 107 2.93 21.37 14.95
C ARG A 107 1.57 20.83 15.33
#